data_AF-A0A7V2SLI7-F1
#
_entry.id   AF-A0A7V2SLI7-F1
#
_cell.length_a   1.000
_cell.length_b   1.000
_cell.length_c   1.000
_cell.angle_alpha   90.00
_cell.angle_beta   90.00
_cell.angle_gamma   90.00
#
_symmetry.space_group_name_H-M   'P 1'
#
loop_
_entity.id
_entity.type
_entity.pdbx_description
1 polymer ?
#
loop_
_entity_poly.entity_id
_entity_poly.type
_entity_poly.pdbx_seq_one_letter_code
_entity_poly.pdbx_strand_id
1 'polypeptide(L)'
;EAFDEKEFFRDDYAPNREWIDKRESFVLEKGDLILFHASLLHQAGSNGRDTPKFSLVYTVRAAGNLPLEGTRSSLYEEIPLPPLD
;
A
#
# COMPACT_ATOMS: atom_id res chain seq x y z
N GLU A 1 -7.47 -12.88 14.29
CA GLU A 1 -6.60 -14.06 14.47
C GLU A 1 -5.36 -13.99 13.60
N ALA A 2 -5.50 -13.78 12.29
CA ALA A 2 -4.37 -13.61 11.38
C ALA A 2 -3.46 -12.41 11.68
N PHE A 3 -3.99 -11.33 12.26
CA PHE A 3 -3.24 -10.11 12.53
C PHE A 3 -3.01 -9.88 14.03
N ASP A 4 -1.93 -9.19 14.36
CA ASP A 4 -1.68 -8.63 15.68
C ASP A 4 -2.45 -7.30 15.88
N GLU A 5 -2.28 -6.67 17.04
CA GLU A 5 -2.97 -5.41 17.38
C GLU A 5 -2.58 -4.22 16.50
N LYS A 6 -1.48 -4.34 15.75
CA LYS A 6 -0.97 -3.31 14.83
C LYS A 6 -1.24 -3.68 13.36
N GLU A 7 -2.12 -4.65 13.13
CA GLU A 7 -2.50 -5.15 11.80
C GLU A 7 -1.36 -5.82 11.03
N PHE A 8 -0.29 -6.28 11.70
CA PHE A 8 0.74 -7.10 11.07
C PHE A 8 0.37 -8.58 11.11
N PHE A 9 0.83 -9.34 10.11
CA PHE A 9 0.69 -10.79 10.13
C PHE A 9 1.44 -11.40 11.30
N ARG A 10 0.73 -12.24 12.06
CA ARG A 10 1.28 -13.07 13.12
C ARG A 10 2.06 -14.24 12.53
N ASP A 11 3.34 -14.36 12.86
CA ASP A 11 4.19 -15.48 12.40
C ASP A 11 3.95 -16.78 13.19
N ASP A 12 3.35 -16.67 14.38
CA ASP A 12 2.93 -17.77 15.26
C ASP A 12 1.57 -18.41 14.87
N TYR A 13 0.84 -17.80 13.93
CA TYR A 13 -0.42 -18.33 13.42
C TYR A 13 -0.20 -19.15 12.13
N ALA A 14 -0.37 -20.47 12.22
CA ALA A 14 -0.02 -21.41 11.15
C ALA A 14 -0.61 -21.06 9.76
N PRO A 15 -1.88 -20.62 9.61
CA PRO A 15 -2.43 -20.23 8.32
C PRO A 15 -1.73 -19.04 7.64
N ASN A 16 -1.03 -18.18 8.39
CA ASN A 16 -0.29 -17.08 7.79
C ASN A 16 1.00 -17.53 7.11
N ARG A 17 1.54 -18.70 7.47
CA ARG A 17 2.84 -19.17 6.95
C ARG A 17 2.87 -19.23 5.44
N GLU A 18 1.79 -19.70 4.81
CA GLU A 18 1.70 -19.76 3.34
C GLU A 18 1.91 -18.39 2.69
N TRP A 19 1.36 -17.33 3.29
CA TRP A 19 1.46 -15.96 2.77
C TRP A 19 2.81 -15.33 3.10
N ILE A 20 3.26 -15.48 4.35
CA ILE A 20 4.54 -14.94 4.83
C ILE A 20 5.70 -15.53 4.03
N ASP A 21 5.68 -16.82 3.72
CA ASP A 21 6.76 -17.50 3.01
C ASP A 21 6.82 -17.12 1.51
N LYS A 22 5.72 -16.57 0.96
CA LYS A 22 5.65 -16.04 -0.42
C LYS A 22 5.95 -14.54 -0.51
N ARG A 23 6.29 -13.87 0.59
CA ARG A 23 6.54 -12.42 0.59
C ARG A 23 7.71 -12.06 -0.31
N GLU A 24 7.56 -10.99 -1.06
CA GLU A 24 8.64 -10.39 -1.84
C GLU A 24 9.09 -9.08 -1.18
N SER A 25 10.39 -8.80 -1.24
CA SER A 25 10.97 -7.57 -0.69
C SER A 25 11.92 -6.95 -1.71
N PHE A 26 11.77 -5.64 -1.89
CA PHE A 26 12.53 -4.88 -2.86
C PHE A 26 13.29 -3.76 -2.14
N VAL A 27 14.54 -3.54 -2.56
CA VAL A 27 15.28 -2.33 -2.23
C VAL A 27 14.98 -1.31 -3.32
N LEU A 28 14.52 -0.12 -2.94
CA LEU A 28 14.22 0.96 -3.86
C LEU A 28 15.33 2.01 -3.81
N GLU A 29 15.83 2.37 -4.98
CA GLU A 29 16.70 3.51 -5.18
C GLU A 29 15.89 4.77 -5.51
N LYS A 30 16.56 5.92 -5.45
CA LYS A 30 15.92 7.19 -5.80
C LYS A 30 15.45 7.16 -7.26
N GLY A 31 14.15 7.33 -7.45
CA GLY A 31 13.51 7.35 -8.77
C GLY A 31 12.79 6.06 -9.13
N ASP A 32 12.98 4.99 -8.36
CA ASP A 32 12.23 3.75 -8.54
C ASP A 32 10.74 3.95 -8.19
N LEU A 33 9.89 3.26 -8.93
CA LEU A 33 8.44 3.30 -8.78
C LEU A 33 7.92 1.89 -8.50
N ILE A 34 7.13 1.75 -7.43
CA ILE A 34 6.29 0.58 -7.21
C ILE A 34 4.85 0.95 -7.52
N LEU A 35 4.23 0.19 -8.42
CA LEU A 35 2.80 0.21 -8.66
C LEU A 35 2.20 -1.07 -8.06
N PHE A 36 1.20 -0.94 -7.21
CA PHE A 36 0.51 -2.07 -6.62
C PHE A 36 -0.98 -1.81 -6.44
N HIS A 37 -1.76 -2.88 -6.43
CA HIS A 37 -3.19 -2.82 -6.19
C HIS A 37 -3.48 -2.47 -4.73
N ALA A 38 -4.52 -1.67 -4.44
CA ALA A 38 -4.84 -1.24 -3.08
C ALA A 38 -5.16 -2.39 -2.11
N SER A 39 -5.55 -3.55 -2.63
CA SER A 39 -5.79 -4.78 -1.86
C SER A 39 -4.55 -5.67 -1.71
N LEU A 40 -3.40 -5.28 -2.25
CA LEU A 40 -2.16 -6.04 -2.05
C LEU A 40 -1.77 -5.95 -0.58
N LEU A 41 -1.50 -7.09 0.05
CA LEU A 41 -0.88 -7.13 1.36
C LEU A 41 0.55 -6.64 1.24
N HIS A 42 0.89 -5.56 1.95
CA HIS A 42 2.19 -4.93 1.86
C HIS A 42 2.62 -4.37 3.22
N GLN A 43 3.92 -4.27 3.42
CA GLN A 43 4.52 -3.75 4.64
C GLN A 43 5.76 -2.93 4.28
N ALA A 44 5.91 -1.77 4.94
CA ALA A 44 7.18 -1.09 5.08
C ALA A 44 7.73 -1.39 6.48
N GLY A 45 8.94 -1.97 6.56
CA GLY A 45 9.61 -2.23 7.84
C GLY A 45 9.99 -0.93 8.57
N SER A 46 10.35 -1.05 9.85
CA SER A 46 10.84 0.08 10.63
C SER A 46 12.11 0.69 10.01
N ASN A 47 12.26 2.01 10.13
CA ASN A 47 13.48 2.66 9.69
C ASN A 47 14.59 2.42 10.72
N GLY A 48 15.53 1.53 10.40
CA GLY A 48 16.68 1.22 11.25
C GLY A 48 17.90 2.14 11.07
N ARG A 49 17.77 3.25 10.33
CA ARG A 49 18.85 4.21 10.08
C ARG A 49 18.50 5.58 10.64
N ASP A 50 19.51 6.37 11.01
CA ASP A 50 19.36 7.74 11.49
C ASP A 50 18.97 8.74 10.37
N THR A 51 18.98 8.27 9.12
CA THR A 51 18.58 9.06 7.96
C THR A 51 17.12 8.79 7.61
N PRO A 52 16.27 9.84 7.42
CA PRO A 52 14.89 9.66 7.00
C PRO A 52 14.80 9.14 5.55
N LYS A 53 13.72 8.42 5.26
CA LYS A 53 13.34 7.99 3.91
C LYS A 53 12.10 8.79 3.49
N PHE A 54 12.11 9.30 2.26
CA PHE A 54 10.99 10.06 1.71
C PHE A 54 10.43 9.33 0.49
N SER A 55 9.11 9.18 0.47
CA SER A 55 8.36 8.61 -0.66
C SER A 55 7.15 9.48 -0.96
N LEU A 56 6.83 9.64 -2.23
CA LEU A 56 5.57 10.23 -2.67
C LEU A 56 4.58 9.09 -2.94
N VAL A 57 3.38 9.19 -2.37
CA VAL A 57 2.34 8.18 -2.51
C VAL A 57 1.10 8.84 -3.09
N TYR A 58 0.62 8.30 -4.21
CA TYR A 58 -0.62 8.71 -4.85
C TYR A 58 -1.49 7.48 -5.06
N THR A 59 -2.78 7.61 -4.77
CA THR A 59 -3.77 6.61 -5.12
C THR A 59 -4.46 7.03 -6.40
N VAL A 60 -4.45 6.16 -7.40
CA VAL A 60 -5.16 6.36 -8.66
C VAL A 60 -6.31 5.37 -8.76
N ARG A 61 -7.40 5.78 -9.40
CA ARG A 61 -8.57 4.94 -9.65
C ARG A 61 -9.04 5.14 -11.09
N ALA A 62 -9.72 4.13 -11.64
CA ALA A 62 -10.42 4.28 -12.91
C ALA A 62 -11.55 5.32 -12.77
N ALA A 63 -11.82 6.07 -13.83
CA ALA A 63 -12.87 7.10 -13.85
C ALA A 63 -14.24 6.55 -13.40
N GLY A 64 -14.57 5.30 -13.77
CA GLY A 64 -15.80 4.62 -13.39
C GLY A 64 -15.83 4.05 -11.96
N ASN A 65 -14.71 4.04 -11.22
CA ASN A 65 -14.66 3.56 -9.84
C ASN A 65 -14.84 4.74 -8.87
N LEU A 66 -16.07 5.26 -8.72
CA LEU A 66 -16.34 6.46 -7.93
C LEU A 66 -16.20 6.19 -6.41
N PRO A 67 -15.79 7.21 -5.62
CA PRO A 67 -15.82 7.10 -4.17
C PRO A 67 -17.25 6.92 -3.67
N LEU A 68 -17.41 6.18 -2.58
CA LEU A 68 -18.70 6.02 -1.91
C LEU A 68 -19.07 7.32 -1.19
N GLU A 69 -20.30 7.78 -1.38
CA GLU A 69 -20.81 9.00 -0.75
C GLU A 69 -20.77 8.92 0.78
N GLY A 70 -20.37 10.03 1.43
CA GLY A 70 -20.26 10.12 2.88
C GLY A 70 -19.03 9.43 3.47
N THR A 71 -18.16 8.83 2.64
CA THR A 71 -16.89 8.26 3.10
C THR A 71 -15.75 9.28 3.02
N ARG A 72 -14.62 8.98 3.67
CA ARG A 72 -13.42 9.83 3.59
C ARG A 72 -12.97 10.06 2.14
N SER A 73 -13.17 9.08 1.26
CA SER A 73 -12.79 9.17 -0.15
C SER A 73 -13.65 10.15 -0.96
N SER A 74 -14.85 10.50 -0.49
CA SER A 74 -15.71 11.48 -1.16
C SER A 74 -15.57 12.91 -0.61
N LEU A 75 -14.68 13.14 0.37
CA LEU A 75 -14.57 14.44 1.05
C LEU A 75 -13.78 15.49 0.27
N TYR A 76 -12.92 15.06 -0.65
CA TYR A 76 -11.96 15.94 -1.32
C TYR A 76 -12.12 15.88 -2.82
N GLU A 77 -11.84 17.00 -3.48
CA GLU A 77 -11.78 17.06 -4.93
C GLU A 77 -10.64 16.18 -5.46
N GLU A 78 -10.92 15.51 -6.58
CA GLU A 78 -9.94 14.67 -7.26
C GLU A 78 -9.27 15.43 -8.41
N ILE A 79 -8.06 15.01 -8.77
CA ILE A 79 -7.34 15.55 -9.92
C ILE A 79 -7.57 14.59 -11.10
N PRO A 80 -8.41 14.94 -12.10
CA PRO A 80 -8.60 14.10 -13.27
C PRO A 80 -7.31 14.08 -14.10
N LEU A 81 -6.88 12.89 -14.50
CA LEU A 81 -5.78 12.75 -15.45
C LEU A 81 -6.33 12.94 -16.89
N PRO A 82 -5.59 13.62 -17.77
CA PRO A 82 -5.96 13.71 -19.18
C PRO A 82 -5.97 12.31 -19.80
N PRO A 83 -6.76 12.10 -20.88
CA PRO A 83 -6.67 10.88 -21.67
C PRO A 83 -5.22 10.70 -22.17
N LEU A 84 -4.78 9.44 -22.25
CA LEU A 84 -3.55 9.10 -22.95
C LEU A 84 -3.82 9.26 -24.45
N ASP A 85 -3.00 10.06 -25.13
CA ASP A 85 -3.01 10.23 -26.58
C ASP A 85 -2.73 8.92 -27.33
#